data_AF-F4CLJ4-F1
#
_entry.id   AF-F4CLJ4-F1
#
_cell.length_a   1.000
_cell.length_b   1.000
_cell.length_c   1.000
_cell.angle_alpha   90.00
_cell.angle_beta   90.00
_cell.angle_gamma   90.00
#
_symmetry.space_group_name_H-M   'P 1'
#
loop_
_entity.id
_entity.type
_entity.pdbx_description
1 polymer ?
#
loop_
_entity_poly.entity_id
_entity_poly.type
_entity_poly.pdbx_seq_one_letter_code
_entity_poly.pdbx_strand_id
1 'polypeptide(L)'
;MADVPIVRPAGLSRRRDDPLLAVSPVLGVDLRGPVTDVGPLDGDRILAGVGPVAPGWETLAAQLDVTFVPRDAGPPTVTVEDPERALAELGAAAAAAPRAATTLAGLLRWSGTLPVHAALDAESFAYSTLLGGTEFRAWLDGRGARPLPPDVAEPVRVERHGTELRLTLDRPQRRNAYGRRLRDALVDALDIALLDGSIERVLLTGAGPAFCSGGDLDEFGTTPDLVTAHLVRTRGGAARPLHALRDRVEVRLHGACVGAGIELPAFAGRVVAAPDTTIRLPEVAMGLIPGAGGTVSIPRRIGRHRTLHLALTGTPLPVATAREWGLVDEVSGVDEVSGVDEVS
;
A
#
# COMPACT_ATOMS: atom_id res chain seq x y z
N MET A 1 14.71 11.22 18.48
CA MET A 1 14.53 11.23 17.01
C MET A 1 15.71 10.51 16.41
N ALA A 2 15.51 9.69 15.36
CA ALA A 2 16.64 9.06 14.67
C ALA A 2 17.50 10.14 14.00
N ASP A 3 18.82 10.07 14.18
CA ASP A 3 19.76 10.98 13.53
C ASP A 3 19.99 10.49 12.10
N VAL A 4 19.21 11.01 11.15
CA VAL A 4 19.34 10.68 9.73
C VAL A 4 20.42 11.58 9.13
N PRO A 5 21.54 11.05 8.61
CA PRO A 5 22.57 11.87 8.01
C PRO A 5 22.01 12.59 6.78
N ILE A 6 22.25 13.89 6.68
CA ILE A 6 21.86 14.71 5.52
C ILE A 6 23.11 15.11 4.75
N VAL A 7 23.11 14.86 3.44
CA VAL A 7 24.21 15.22 2.54
C VAL A 7 23.74 16.14 1.42
N ARG A 8 24.67 16.88 0.83
CA ARG A 8 24.43 17.58 -0.43
C ARG A 8 24.46 16.59 -1.60
N PRO A 9 23.73 16.85 -2.70
CA PRO A 9 23.70 15.98 -3.88
C PRO A 9 25.09 15.61 -4.42
N ALA A 10 26.03 16.56 -4.46
CA ALA A 10 27.41 16.32 -4.85
C ALA A 10 28.14 15.22 -4.04
N GLY A 11 27.64 14.87 -2.85
CA GLY A 11 28.17 13.82 -1.99
C GLY A 11 27.61 12.41 -2.26
N LEU A 12 26.62 12.25 -3.15
CA LEU A 12 25.95 10.96 -3.41
C LEU A 12 26.83 9.97 -4.18
N SER A 13 27.67 10.45 -5.10
CA SER A 13 28.51 9.60 -5.97
C SER A 13 29.65 8.86 -5.25
N ARG A 14 29.91 9.15 -3.98
CA ARG A 14 31.06 8.63 -3.22
C ARG A 14 30.74 7.53 -2.20
N ARG A 15 29.49 7.04 -2.10
CA ARG A 15 29.05 6.13 -1.02
C ARG A 15 28.47 4.79 -1.48
N ARG A 16 29.00 4.23 -2.57
CA ARG A 16 28.57 2.91 -3.09
C ARG A 16 29.03 1.70 -2.24
N ASP A 17 30.04 1.86 -1.39
CA ASP A 17 30.75 0.72 -0.76
C ASP A 17 30.38 0.46 0.72
N ASP A 18 29.37 1.11 1.28
CA ASP A 18 29.00 0.90 2.68
C ASP A 18 28.11 -0.35 2.84
N PRO A 19 28.51 -1.36 3.64
CA PRO A 19 27.72 -2.59 3.79
C PRO A 19 26.32 -2.31 4.36
N LEU A 20 25.31 -2.81 3.66
CA LEU A 20 23.84 -2.74 3.85
C LEU A 20 23.31 -2.76 5.30
N LEU A 21 24.03 -3.41 6.23
CA LEU A 21 23.56 -3.67 7.60
C LEU A 21 24.34 -2.93 8.69
N ALA A 22 25.39 -2.18 8.34
CA ALA A 22 26.21 -1.45 9.31
C ALA A 22 25.92 0.06 9.37
N VAL A 23 25.09 0.59 8.45
CA VAL A 23 24.82 2.03 8.32
C VAL A 23 23.32 2.30 8.26
N SER A 24 22.90 3.51 8.67
CA SER A 24 21.51 3.96 8.64
C SER A 24 20.82 3.63 7.30
N PRO A 25 19.61 3.03 7.30
CA PRO A 25 18.90 2.62 6.09
C PRO A 25 18.43 3.82 5.24
N VAL A 26 18.41 5.02 5.81
CA VAL A 26 17.97 6.26 5.17
C VAL A 26 19.14 7.24 5.08
N LEU A 27 19.26 7.90 3.93
CA LEU A 27 20.15 9.02 3.70
C LEU A 27 19.33 10.23 3.24
N GLY A 28 19.41 11.32 4.01
CA GLY A 28 18.79 12.58 3.65
C GLY A 28 19.59 13.31 2.56
N VAL A 29 18.89 13.93 1.62
CA VAL A 29 19.48 14.72 0.54
C VAL A 29 18.96 16.14 0.63
N ASP A 30 19.85 17.08 0.93
CA ASP A 30 19.52 18.50 1.04
C ASP A 30 19.36 19.13 -0.34
N LEU A 31 18.11 19.45 -0.70
CA LEU A 31 17.76 20.09 -1.98
C LEU A 31 17.89 21.61 -1.92
N ARG A 32 18.28 22.20 -0.78
CA ARG A 32 18.50 23.63 -0.64
C ARG A 32 19.84 24.00 -1.28
N GLY A 33 19.84 24.81 -2.34
CA GLY A 33 21.08 25.31 -2.95
C GLY A 33 21.14 25.08 -4.47
N PRO A 34 22.32 25.20 -5.08
CA PRO A 34 22.44 25.15 -6.53
C PRO A 34 22.17 23.74 -7.07
N VAL A 35 21.43 23.69 -8.19
CA VAL A 35 21.17 22.45 -8.93
C VAL A 35 22.50 21.81 -9.30
N THR A 36 22.65 20.53 -8.97
CA THR A 36 23.85 19.74 -9.26
C THR A 36 23.44 18.48 -9.99
N ASP A 37 24.06 18.23 -11.14
CA ASP A 37 23.90 16.94 -11.83
C ASP A 37 24.69 15.86 -11.08
N VAL A 38 24.00 14.80 -10.67
CA VAL A 38 24.56 13.67 -9.93
C VAL A 38 24.53 12.36 -10.71
N GLY A 39 24.12 12.40 -11.98
CA GLY A 39 23.93 11.21 -12.80
C GLY A 39 22.89 10.23 -12.21
N PRO A 40 22.87 8.98 -12.69
CA PRO A 40 22.01 7.93 -12.15
C PRO A 40 22.39 7.54 -10.72
N LEU A 41 21.42 7.60 -9.82
CA LEU A 41 21.55 7.13 -8.45
C LEU A 41 21.21 5.64 -8.39
N ASP A 42 22.16 4.85 -7.91
CA ASP A 42 22.01 3.43 -7.66
C ASP A 42 22.65 3.12 -6.30
N GLY A 43 21.93 2.39 -5.46
CA GLY A 43 22.37 2.13 -4.10
C GLY A 43 21.30 1.50 -3.22
N ASP A 44 21.77 0.96 -2.10
CA ASP A 44 20.99 0.10 -1.23
C ASP A 44 20.21 0.85 -0.13
N ARG A 45 20.47 2.15 0.03
CA ARG A 45 19.78 3.01 1.00
C ARG A 45 18.56 3.67 0.40
N ILE A 46 17.62 4.02 1.28
CA ILE A 46 16.50 4.90 0.97
C ILE A 46 17.02 6.34 0.89
N LEU A 47 16.83 6.98 -0.26
CA LEU A 47 17.25 8.37 -0.49
C LEU A 47 16.04 9.29 -0.32
N ALA A 48 16.09 10.17 0.68
CA ALA A 48 15.00 11.04 1.03
C ALA A 48 15.40 12.52 0.87
N GLY A 49 14.79 13.20 -0.10
CA GLY A 49 15.00 14.62 -0.35
C GLY A 49 14.32 15.50 0.70
N VAL A 50 14.99 16.57 1.12
CA VAL A 50 14.42 17.59 2.02
C VAL A 50 14.66 19.00 1.47
N GLY A 51 13.62 19.81 1.50
CA GLY A 51 13.67 21.21 1.06
C GLY A 51 12.85 21.46 -0.21
N PRO A 52 12.68 22.74 -0.60
CA PRO A 52 11.91 23.07 -1.80
C PRO A 52 12.58 22.52 -3.06
N VAL A 53 11.79 21.93 -3.95
CA VAL A 53 12.24 21.55 -5.29
C VAL A 53 12.26 22.81 -6.16
N ALA A 54 13.44 23.41 -6.34
CA ALA A 54 13.63 24.52 -7.28
C ALA A 54 13.63 24.00 -8.74
N PRO A 55 13.35 24.87 -9.74
CA PRO A 55 13.45 24.49 -11.14
C PRO A 55 14.82 23.88 -11.48
N GLY A 56 14.82 22.75 -12.19
CA GLY A 56 16.03 21.98 -12.55
C GLY A 56 16.32 20.79 -11.63
N TRP A 57 15.62 20.63 -10.51
CA TRP A 57 15.75 19.45 -9.63
C TRP A 57 14.85 18.28 -10.00
N GLU A 58 14.00 18.40 -11.02
CA GLU A 58 12.96 17.43 -11.35
C GLU A 58 13.55 16.03 -11.61
N THR A 59 14.68 15.97 -12.34
CA THR A 59 15.40 14.72 -12.61
C THR A 59 15.94 14.08 -11.34
N LEU A 60 16.48 14.85 -10.40
CA LEU A 60 16.94 14.30 -9.12
C LEU A 60 15.76 13.84 -8.26
N ALA A 61 14.74 14.68 -8.11
CA ALA A 61 13.57 14.38 -7.30
C ALA A 61 12.87 13.10 -7.77
N ALA A 62 12.84 12.84 -9.08
CA ALA A 62 12.33 11.59 -9.64
C ALA A 62 13.17 10.37 -9.25
N GLN A 63 14.50 10.51 -9.18
CA GLN A 63 15.42 9.44 -8.80
C GLN A 63 15.43 9.12 -7.31
N LEU A 64 15.17 10.11 -6.44
CA LEU A 64 15.01 9.90 -5.01
C LEU A 64 13.81 8.99 -4.73
N ASP A 65 13.83 8.32 -3.58
CA ASP A 65 12.77 7.40 -3.17
C ASP A 65 11.56 8.14 -2.58
N VAL A 66 11.81 9.27 -1.93
CA VAL A 66 10.78 10.22 -1.44
C VAL A 66 11.38 11.62 -1.36
N THR A 67 10.57 12.66 -1.54
CA THR A 67 11.00 14.06 -1.35
C THR A 67 9.97 14.82 -0.54
N PHE A 68 10.40 15.40 0.58
CA PHE A 68 9.56 16.19 1.48
C PHE A 68 9.68 17.69 1.18
N VAL A 69 8.54 18.33 0.94
CA VAL A 69 8.46 19.75 0.60
C VAL A 69 7.49 20.49 1.53
N PRO A 70 7.77 21.75 1.89
CA PRO A 70 6.89 22.55 2.76
C PRO A 70 5.64 23.08 2.05
N ARG A 71 5.63 23.04 0.71
CA ARG A 71 4.54 23.50 -0.14
C ARG A 71 4.40 22.54 -1.31
N ASP A 72 3.17 22.33 -1.75
CA ASP A 72 2.91 21.42 -2.85
C ASP A 72 3.70 21.82 -4.10
N ALA A 73 4.47 20.86 -4.61
CA ALA A 73 5.27 20.95 -5.82
C ALA A 73 4.84 19.90 -6.86
N GLY A 74 3.69 19.26 -6.64
CA GLY A 74 3.21 18.14 -7.45
C GLY A 74 4.02 16.86 -7.25
N PRO A 75 3.63 15.77 -7.91
CA PRO A 75 4.44 14.55 -7.96
C PRO A 75 5.83 14.86 -8.53
N PRO A 76 6.91 14.27 -7.98
CA PRO A 76 6.96 13.14 -7.06
C PRO A 76 7.09 13.51 -5.57
N THR A 77 6.55 14.65 -5.13
CA THR A 77 6.77 15.16 -3.76
C THR A 77 5.67 14.80 -2.76
N VAL A 78 6.02 14.85 -1.48
CA VAL A 78 5.13 14.73 -0.32
C VAL A 78 5.14 16.06 0.44
N THR A 79 3.99 16.74 0.48
CA THR A 79 3.84 18.00 1.19
C THR A 79 3.70 17.75 2.68
N VAL A 80 4.58 18.37 3.47
CA VAL A 80 4.60 18.28 4.94
C VAL A 80 4.94 19.64 5.52
N GLU A 81 4.48 19.94 6.74
CA GLU A 81 4.79 21.23 7.38
C GLU A 81 6.29 21.38 7.66
N ASP A 82 6.94 20.32 8.14
CA ASP A 82 8.36 20.28 8.49
C ASP A 82 9.06 19.11 7.78
N PRO A 83 9.78 19.37 6.66
CA PRO A 83 10.50 18.34 5.93
C PRO A 83 11.59 17.61 6.72
N GLU A 84 12.27 18.28 7.66
CA GLU A 84 13.35 17.67 8.44
C GLU A 84 12.78 16.75 9.52
N ARG A 85 11.67 17.16 10.15
CA ARG A 85 10.91 16.28 11.04
C ARG A 85 10.34 15.06 10.30
N ALA A 86 9.76 15.24 9.13
CA ALA A 86 9.24 14.14 8.31
C ALA A 86 10.36 13.15 7.92
N LEU A 87 11.56 13.65 7.59
CA LEU A 87 12.74 12.83 7.36
C LEU A 87 13.14 12.02 8.61
N ALA A 88 13.14 12.64 9.78
CA ALA A 88 13.48 11.96 11.04
C ALA A 88 12.46 10.89 11.42
N GLU A 89 11.17 11.13 11.18
CA GLU A 89 10.09 10.15 11.40
C GLU A 89 10.21 8.97 10.42
N LEU A 90 10.45 9.25 9.14
CA LEU A 90 10.73 8.22 8.12
C LEU A 90 11.96 7.38 8.50
N GLY A 91 13.03 8.03 8.93
CA GLY A 91 14.26 7.38 9.38
C GLY A 91 14.06 6.49 10.60
N ALA A 92 13.26 6.93 11.57
CA ALA A 92 12.92 6.13 12.74
C ALA A 92 12.11 4.89 12.36
N ALA A 93 11.14 5.02 11.46
CA ALA A 93 10.34 3.90 10.98
C ALA A 93 11.21 2.88 10.20
N ALA A 94 12.09 3.37 9.32
CA ALA A 94 13.03 2.52 8.59
C ALA A 94 14.03 1.82 9.53
N ALA A 95 14.51 2.50 10.58
CA ALA A 95 15.43 1.90 11.54
C ALA A 95 14.78 0.80 12.41
N ALA A 96 13.46 0.85 12.61
CA ALA A 96 12.71 -0.17 13.34
C ALA A 96 12.55 -1.50 12.57
N ALA A 97 12.48 -1.43 11.24
CA ALA A 97 12.38 -2.59 10.35
C ALA A 97 13.21 -2.38 9.06
N PRO A 98 14.55 -2.33 9.17
CA PRO A 98 15.43 -1.93 8.07
C PRO A 98 15.36 -2.86 6.85
N ARG A 99 15.16 -4.17 7.04
CA ARG A 99 15.08 -5.12 5.93
C ARG A 99 13.77 -4.96 5.17
N ALA A 100 12.65 -4.84 5.88
CA ALA A 100 11.36 -4.53 5.27
C ALA A 100 11.39 -3.18 4.53
N ALA A 101 11.95 -2.14 5.14
CA ALA A 101 12.03 -0.80 4.57
C ALA A 101 12.86 -0.75 3.27
N THR A 102 14.07 -1.33 3.29
CA THR A 102 14.95 -1.36 2.11
C THR A 102 14.39 -2.27 1.01
N THR A 103 13.76 -3.39 1.38
CA THR A 103 13.07 -4.27 0.42
C THR A 103 11.91 -3.53 -0.27
N LEU A 104 11.11 -2.78 0.49
CA LEU A 104 10.01 -1.97 -0.05
C LEU A 104 10.52 -0.94 -1.06
N ALA A 105 11.51 -0.12 -0.67
CA ALA A 105 12.07 0.89 -1.56
C ALA A 105 12.70 0.26 -2.81
N GLY A 106 13.48 -0.81 -2.62
CA GLY A 106 14.09 -1.58 -3.70
C GLY A 106 13.06 -2.08 -4.70
N LEU A 107 11.97 -2.70 -4.24
CA LEU A 107 10.88 -3.17 -5.09
C LEU A 107 10.20 -2.03 -5.86
N LEU A 108 9.82 -0.96 -5.16
CA LEU A 108 9.11 0.19 -5.74
C LEU A 108 9.92 0.94 -6.81
N ARG A 109 11.25 0.83 -6.80
CA ARG A 109 12.10 1.50 -7.79
C ARG A 109 11.86 1.03 -9.22
N TRP A 110 11.55 -0.25 -9.40
CA TRP A 110 11.51 -0.88 -10.73
C TRP A 110 10.18 -1.60 -11.01
N SER A 111 9.46 -2.08 -10.00
CA SER A 111 8.23 -2.88 -10.21
C SER A 111 7.11 -2.13 -10.94
N GLY A 112 7.12 -0.80 -10.88
CA GLY A 112 6.20 0.06 -11.64
C GLY A 112 6.35 -0.06 -13.16
N THR A 113 7.51 -0.49 -13.65
CA THR A 113 7.78 -0.68 -15.09
C THR A 113 7.27 -2.03 -15.62
N LEU A 114 6.92 -2.95 -14.72
CA LEU A 114 6.45 -4.27 -15.09
C LEU A 114 4.95 -4.29 -15.45
N PRO A 115 4.52 -5.23 -16.31
CA PRO A 115 3.10 -5.61 -16.40
C PRO A 115 2.56 -6.02 -15.02
N VAL A 116 1.29 -5.74 -14.74
CA VAL A 116 0.68 -5.93 -13.41
C VAL A 116 0.88 -7.35 -12.87
N HIS A 117 0.73 -8.38 -13.70
CA HIS A 117 0.90 -9.77 -13.27
C HIS A 117 2.35 -10.06 -12.84
N ALA A 118 3.34 -9.55 -13.57
CA ALA A 118 4.75 -9.71 -13.21
C ALA A 118 5.10 -8.88 -11.96
N ALA A 119 4.50 -7.70 -11.80
CA ALA A 119 4.68 -6.87 -10.60
C ALA A 119 4.11 -7.56 -9.35
N LEU A 120 2.96 -8.24 -9.47
CA LEU A 120 2.37 -9.04 -8.38
C LEU A 120 3.26 -10.23 -7.99
N ASP A 121 3.86 -10.89 -8.97
CA ASP A 121 4.79 -11.99 -8.70
C ASP A 121 6.07 -11.46 -8.00
N ALA A 122 6.61 -10.32 -8.45
CA ALA A 122 7.75 -9.64 -7.81
C ALA A 122 7.45 -9.21 -6.37
N GLU A 123 6.28 -8.60 -6.13
CA GLU A 123 5.82 -8.26 -4.79
C GLU A 123 5.76 -9.51 -3.90
N SER A 124 5.19 -10.60 -4.42
CA SER A 124 5.09 -11.82 -3.64
C SER A 124 6.44 -12.46 -3.34
N PHE A 125 7.42 -12.41 -4.25
CA PHE A 125 8.77 -12.90 -3.96
C PHE A 125 9.46 -12.07 -2.86
N ALA A 126 9.33 -10.75 -2.93
CA ALA A 126 9.84 -9.85 -1.90
C ALA A 126 9.16 -10.11 -0.55
N TYR A 127 7.83 -10.22 -0.53
CA TYR A 127 7.05 -10.53 0.66
C TYR A 127 7.40 -11.91 1.26
N SER A 128 7.51 -12.95 0.43
CA SER A 128 7.90 -14.30 0.89
C SER A 128 9.32 -14.34 1.45
N THR A 129 10.24 -13.52 0.94
CA THR A 129 11.57 -13.36 1.53
C THR A 129 11.48 -12.79 2.95
N LEU A 130 10.62 -11.79 3.16
CA LEU A 130 10.39 -11.16 4.47
C LEU A 130 9.62 -12.07 5.44
N LEU A 131 8.72 -12.93 4.96
CA LEU A 131 8.06 -13.96 5.78
C LEU A 131 9.06 -14.90 6.47
N GLY A 132 10.17 -15.23 5.81
CA GLY A 132 11.28 -15.99 6.40
C GLY A 132 12.25 -15.15 7.24
N GLY A 133 12.02 -13.84 7.33
CA GLY A 133 12.92 -12.86 7.94
C GLY A 133 12.85 -12.79 9.47
N THR A 134 13.88 -12.21 10.07
CA THR A 134 13.99 -12.04 11.53
C THR A 134 13.04 -10.97 12.08
N GLU A 135 12.73 -9.94 11.31
CA GLU A 135 11.84 -8.84 11.73
C GLU A 135 10.40 -9.33 11.89
N PHE A 136 9.88 -10.04 10.89
CA PHE A 136 8.55 -10.63 10.97
C PHE A 136 8.43 -11.68 12.08
N ARG A 137 9.46 -12.51 12.25
CA ARG A 137 9.53 -13.46 13.37
C ARG A 137 9.49 -12.77 14.73
N ALA A 138 10.29 -11.72 14.92
CA ALA A 138 10.28 -10.95 16.16
C ALA A 138 8.92 -10.30 16.43
N TRP A 139 8.23 -9.83 15.39
CA TRP A 139 6.87 -9.31 15.51
C TRP A 139 5.87 -10.39 15.91
N LEU A 140 5.93 -11.59 15.31
CA LEU A 140 5.11 -12.74 15.68
C LEU A 140 5.33 -13.16 17.14
N ASP A 141 6.59 -13.24 17.57
CA ASP A 141 6.95 -13.57 18.95
C ASP A 141 6.39 -12.53 19.93
N GLY A 142 6.48 -11.23 19.60
CA GLY A 142 6.04 -10.13 20.45
C GLY A 142 4.52 -10.05 20.67
N ARG A 143 3.71 -10.48 19.70
CA ARG A 143 2.24 -10.51 19.83
C ARG A 143 1.69 -11.77 20.51
N GLY A 144 2.50 -12.82 20.60
CA GLY A 144 2.10 -14.14 21.11
C GLY A 144 1.14 -14.91 20.20
N ALA A 145 0.90 -16.17 20.59
CA ALA A 145 -0.03 -17.06 19.88
C ALA A 145 -1.47 -16.55 19.99
N ARG A 146 -2.21 -16.61 18.88
CA ARG A 146 -3.64 -16.30 18.83
C ARG A 146 -4.41 -17.43 18.19
N PRO A 147 -5.64 -17.71 18.65
CA PRO A 147 -6.49 -18.71 18.00
C PRO A 147 -6.83 -18.26 16.58
N LEU A 148 -6.99 -19.22 15.69
CA LEU A 148 -7.52 -18.95 14.35
C LEU A 148 -8.91 -18.31 14.45
N PRO A 149 -9.25 -17.38 13.54
CA PRO A 149 -10.56 -16.76 13.54
C PRO A 149 -11.66 -17.83 13.34
N PRO A 150 -12.84 -17.65 13.94
CA PRO A 150 -13.97 -18.55 13.72
C PRO A 150 -14.39 -18.53 12.26
N ASP A 151 -14.97 -19.65 11.82
CA ASP A 151 -15.53 -19.73 10.47
C ASP A 151 -16.71 -18.76 10.31
N VAL A 152 -16.89 -18.26 9.10
CA VAL A 152 -18.02 -17.39 8.73
C VAL A 152 -18.67 -18.02 7.51
N ALA A 153 -19.97 -18.28 7.59
CA ALA A 153 -20.70 -18.99 6.53
C ALA A 153 -20.75 -18.17 5.23
N GLU A 154 -20.97 -16.87 5.33
CA GLU A 154 -21.14 -15.97 4.19
C GLU A 154 -20.27 -14.72 4.38
N PRO A 155 -18.95 -14.80 4.18
CA PRO A 155 -18.04 -13.68 4.41
C PRO A 155 -18.11 -12.61 3.31
N VAL A 156 -18.75 -12.91 2.17
CA VAL A 156 -19.06 -11.94 1.11
C VAL A 156 -20.49 -12.17 0.66
N ARG A 157 -21.34 -11.14 0.73
CA ARG A 157 -22.69 -11.16 0.16
C ARG A 157 -22.62 -10.78 -1.31
N VAL A 158 -23.38 -11.49 -2.14
CA VAL A 158 -23.40 -11.34 -3.61
C VAL A 158 -24.83 -11.10 -4.06
N GLU A 159 -25.09 -9.93 -4.64
CA GLU A 159 -26.42 -9.52 -5.09
C GLU A 159 -26.36 -9.03 -6.53
N ARG A 160 -27.28 -9.47 -7.39
CA ARG A 160 -27.34 -9.05 -8.80
C ARG A 160 -28.55 -8.16 -9.04
N HIS A 161 -28.31 -6.97 -9.61
CA HIS A 161 -29.34 -6.02 -10.02
C HIS A 161 -29.18 -5.71 -11.51
N GLY A 162 -29.90 -6.43 -12.37
CA GLY A 162 -29.77 -6.30 -13.82
C GLY A 162 -28.36 -6.66 -14.30
N THR A 163 -27.61 -5.66 -14.80
CA THR A 163 -26.22 -5.79 -15.27
C THR A 163 -25.18 -5.44 -14.19
N GLU A 164 -25.61 -5.06 -12.97
CA GLU A 164 -24.73 -4.76 -11.84
C GLU A 164 -24.62 -5.96 -10.88
N LEU A 165 -23.40 -6.28 -10.45
CA LEU A 165 -23.09 -7.21 -9.37
C LEU A 165 -22.60 -6.44 -8.13
N ARG A 166 -23.38 -6.48 -7.05
CA ARG A 166 -23.02 -5.89 -5.75
C ARG A 166 -22.36 -6.94 -4.88
N LEU A 167 -21.16 -6.62 -4.42
CA LEU A 167 -20.35 -7.44 -3.53
C LEU A 167 -20.18 -6.69 -2.22
N THR A 168 -20.56 -7.30 -1.09
CA THR A 168 -20.36 -6.70 0.23
C THR A 168 -19.48 -7.60 1.08
N LEU A 169 -18.33 -7.10 1.54
CA LEU A 169 -17.52 -7.78 2.55
C LEU A 169 -18.33 -7.87 3.85
N ASP A 170 -18.61 -9.08 4.34
CA ASP A 170 -19.55 -9.29 5.45
C ASP A 170 -18.93 -10.10 6.60
N ARG A 171 -17.90 -9.49 7.22
CA ARG A 171 -17.33 -9.93 8.50
C ARG A 171 -17.22 -8.74 9.47
N PRO A 172 -18.31 -7.99 9.73
CA PRO A 172 -18.28 -6.74 10.49
C PRO A 172 -17.70 -6.87 11.90
N GLN A 173 -17.92 -8.01 12.56
CA GLN A 173 -17.37 -8.38 13.87
C GLN A 173 -15.83 -8.43 13.92
N ARG A 174 -15.18 -8.58 12.75
CA ARG A 174 -13.72 -8.46 12.59
C ARG A 174 -13.34 -7.32 11.66
N ARG A 175 -14.23 -6.32 11.47
CA ARG A 175 -14.03 -5.17 10.58
C ARG A 175 -13.59 -5.60 9.17
N ASN A 176 -14.19 -6.67 8.68
CA ASN A 176 -13.93 -7.24 7.36
C ASN A 176 -12.46 -7.60 7.12
N ALA A 177 -11.76 -8.10 8.15
CA ALA A 177 -10.38 -8.56 8.02
C ALA A 177 -10.24 -9.61 6.90
N TYR A 178 -9.28 -9.37 6.01
CA TYR A 178 -8.94 -10.15 4.83
C TYR A 178 -8.10 -11.37 5.19
N GLY A 179 -8.78 -12.40 5.69
CA GLY A 179 -8.25 -13.74 5.89
C GLY A 179 -8.61 -14.68 4.74
N ARG A 180 -8.19 -15.95 4.86
CA ARG A 180 -8.40 -17.02 3.88
C ARG A 180 -9.85 -17.10 3.40
N ARG A 181 -10.81 -17.17 4.32
CA ARG A 181 -12.24 -17.32 4.00
C ARG A 181 -12.81 -16.13 3.24
N LEU A 182 -12.48 -14.91 3.67
CA LEU A 182 -12.93 -13.68 2.99
C LEU A 182 -12.31 -13.57 1.60
N ARG A 183 -11.01 -13.89 1.49
CA ARG A 183 -10.29 -13.92 0.21
C ARG A 183 -10.94 -14.88 -0.76
N ASP A 184 -11.11 -16.15 -0.36
CA ASP A 184 -11.61 -17.20 -1.24
C ASP A 184 -13.02 -16.84 -1.74
N ALA A 185 -13.91 -16.40 -0.85
CA ALA A 185 -15.26 -15.96 -1.22
C ALA A 185 -15.28 -14.70 -2.12
N LEU A 186 -14.37 -13.74 -1.89
CA LEU A 186 -14.26 -12.57 -2.76
C LEU A 186 -13.77 -12.96 -4.16
N VAL A 187 -12.82 -13.89 -4.27
CA VAL A 187 -12.35 -14.40 -5.56
C VAL A 187 -13.49 -15.12 -6.28
N ASP A 188 -14.20 -16.03 -5.61
CA ASP A 188 -15.36 -16.72 -6.18
C ASP A 188 -16.42 -15.73 -6.68
N ALA A 189 -16.70 -14.67 -5.92
CA ALA A 189 -17.64 -13.62 -6.30
C ALA A 189 -17.18 -12.80 -7.52
N LEU A 190 -15.89 -12.48 -7.62
CA LEU A 190 -15.33 -11.76 -8.78
C LEU A 190 -15.30 -12.65 -10.03
N ASP A 191 -15.09 -13.96 -9.87
CA ASP A 191 -15.11 -14.92 -10.97
C ASP A 191 -16.48 -14.96 -11.67
N ILE A 192 -17.59 -14.71 -10.95
CA ILE A 192 -18.92 -14.52 -11.54
C ILE A 192 -18.88 -13.41 -12.60
N ALA A 193 -18.32 -12.24 -12.28
CA ALA A 193 -18.23 -11.10 -13.21
C ALA A 193 -17.20 -11.30 -14.33
N LEU A 194 -16.20 -12.15 -14.11
CA LEU A 194 -15.24 -12.54 -15.16
C LEU A 194 -15.87 -13.48 -16.19
N LEU A 195 -16.73 -14.39 -15.74
CA LEU A 195 -17.33 -15.44 -16.57
C LEU A 195 -18.65 -15.00 -17.21
N ASP A 196 -19.43 -14.13 -16.55
CA ASP A 196 -20.69 -13.61 -17.06
C ASP A 196 -20.49 -12.24 -17.75
N GLY A 197 -20.46 -12.26 -19.08
CA GLY A 197 -20.33 -11.05 -19.90
C GLY A 197 -21.54 -10.10 -19.85
N SER A 198 -22.66 -10.49 -19.24
CA SER A 198 -23.80 -9.60 -19.03
C SER A 198 -23.66 -8.72 -17.78
N ILE A 199 -22.61 -8.93 -16.97
CA ILE A 199 -22.28 -8.07 -15.83
C ILE A 199 -21.39 -6.93 -16.32
N GLU A 200 -21.97 -5.74 -16.42
CA GLU A 200 -21.29 -4.54 -16.92
C GLU A 200 -20.65 -3.72 -15.80
N ARG A 201 -21.11 -3.89 -14.56
CA ARG A 201 -20.62 -3.16 -13.38
C ARG A 201 -20.50 -4.08 -12.17
N VAL A 202 -19.45 -3.86 -11.38
CA VAL A 202 -19.26 -4.46 -10.06
C VAL A 202 -19.14 -3.35 -9.04
N LEU A 203 -20.00 -3.37 -8.02
CA LEU A 203 -19.91 -2.48 -6.87
C LEU A 203 -19.39 -3.28 -5.68
N LEU A 204 -18.26 -2.86 -5.10
CA LEU A 204 -17.69 -3.49 -3.91
C LEU A 204 -17.78 -2.54 -2.70
N THR A 205 -18.42 -3.02 -1.63
CA THR A 205 -18.59 -2.30 -0.35
C THR A 205 -18.22 -3.19 0.83
N GLY A 206 -18.27 -2.65 2.05
CA GLY A 206 -18.08 -3.42 3.29
C GLY A 206 -19.26 -3.24 4.26
N ALA A 207 -19.61 -4.29 4.99
CA ALA A 207 -20.63 -4.23 6.04
C ALA A 207 -20.04 -3.70 7.37
N GLY A 208 -20.89 -3.05 8.16
CA GLY A 208 -20.54 -2.60 9.50
C GLY A 208 -19.62 -1.37 9.52
N PRO A 209 -18.79 -1.19 10.58
CA PRO A 209 -18.18 0.09 10.91
C PRO A 209 -16.93 0.45 10.07
N ALA A 210 -16.51 -0.41 9.16
CA ALA A 210 -15.32 -0.19 8.34
C ALA A 210 -15.43 -0.98 7.05
N PHE A 211 -14.81 -0.48 5.98
CA PHE A 211 -14.67 -1.22 4.74
C PHE A 211 -13.85 -2.49 4.94
N CYS A 212 -12.59 -2.38 5.38
CA CYS A 212 -11.70 -3.53 5.62
C CYS A 212 -10.47 -3.13 6.46
N SER A 213 -10.24 -3.83 7.57
CA SER A 213 -9.09 -3.61 8.46
C SER A 213 -7.79 -4.27 8.00
N GLY A 214 -7.72 -4.75 6.77
CA GLY A 214 -6.53 -5.40 6.20
C GLY A 214 -6.43 -6.88 6.48
N GLY A 215 -5.24 -7.45 6.32
CA GLY A 215 -5.02 -8.89 6.51
C GLY A 215 -5.47 -9.37 7.89
N ASP A 216 -6.09 -10.55 7.95
CA ASP A 216 -6.49 -11.13 9.23
C ASP A 216 -5.25 -11.55 10.03
N LEU A 217 -4.85 -10.71 10.98
CA LEU A 217 -3.62 -10.88 11.73
C LEU A 217 -3.59 -12.24 12.44
N ASP A 218 -4.72 -12.83 12.83
CA ASP A 218 -4.75 -14.13 13.52
C ASP A 218 -4.36 -15.31 12.60
N GLU A 219 -4.32 -15.11 11.27
CA GLU A 219 -3.83 -16.09 10.30
C GLU A 219 -2.34 -15.90 9.95
N PHE A 220 -1.68 -14.86 10.45
CA PHE A 220 -0.27 -14.58 10.12
C PHE A 220 0.64 -15.66 10.74
N GLY A 221 1.56 -16.19 9.94
CA GLY A 221 2.46 -17.28 10.34
C GLY A 221 1.85 -18.68 10.27
N THR A 222 0.64 -18.83 9.73
CA THR A 222 -0.07 -20.13 9.67
C THR A 222 0.09 -20.86 8.34
N THR A 223 0.67 -20.22 7.32
CA THR A 223 0.92 -20.86 6.02
C THR A 223 2.01 -21.93 6.17
N PRO A 224 1.85 -23.13 5.58
CA PRO A 224 2.75 -24.26 5.82
C PRO A 224 4.20 -24.01 5.37
N ASP A 225 4.38 -23.23 4.30
CA ASP A 225 5.68 -22.90 3.74
C ASP A 225 5.61 -21.65 2.86
N LEU A 226 6.78 -21.10 2.51
CA LEU A 226 6.91 -19.85 1.74
C LEU A 226 6.49 -19.98 0.27
N VAL A 227 6.59 -21.18 -0.31
CA VAL A 227 6.16 -21.44 -1.69
C VAL A 227 4.64 -21.44 -1.74
N THR A 228 3.98 -22.13 -0.80
CA THR A 228 2.52 -22.07 -0.64
C THR A 228 2.06 -20.62 -0.40
N ALA A 229 2.76 -19.86 0.45
CA ALA A 229 2.44 -18.44 0.68
C ALA A 229 2.48 -17.62 -0.61
N HIS A 230 3.51 -17.85 -1.44
CA HIS A 230 3.63 -17.20 -2.74
C HIS A 230 2.49 -17.56 -3.70
N LEU A 231 2.17 -18.85 -3.81
CA LEU A 231 1.08 -19.32 -4.69
C LEU A 231 -0.27 -18.79 -4.23
N VAL A 232 -0.54 -18.77 -2.93
CA VAL A 232 -1.77 -18.22 -2.36
C VAL A 232 -1.90 -16.73 -2.70
N ARG A 233 -0.85 -15.92 -2.54
CA ARG A 233 -0.89 -14.48 -2.87
C ARG A 233 -1.07 -14.23 -4.37
N THR A 234 -0.34 -14.97 -5.21
CA THR A 234 -0.28 -14.69 -6.66
C THR A 234 -1.41 -15.36 -7.45
N ARG A 235 -1.93 -16.50 -6.99
CA ARG A 235 -2.93 -17.31 -7.71
C ARG A 235 -4.28 -17.40 -7.01
N GLY A 236 -4.30 -17.30 -5.68
CA GLY A 236 -5.54 -17.36 -4.89
C GLY A 236 -6.02 -16.00 -4.37
N GLY A 237 -5.33 -14.89 -4.69
CA GLY A 237 -5.65 -13.55 -4.21
C GLY A 237 -6.57 -12.76 -5.16
N ALA A 238 -7.30 -11.79 -4.61
CA ALA A 238 -8.25 -10.97 -5.39
C ALA A 238 -7.59 -9.90 -6.28
N ALA A 239 -6.27 -9.67 -6.18
CA ALA A 239 -5.58 -8.64 -6.95
C ALA A 239 -5.68 -8.83 -8.47
N ARG A 240 -5.47 -10.05 -8.97
CA ARG A 240 -5.56 -10.37 -10.40
C ARG A 240 -6.99 -10.22 -10.96
N PRO A 241 -8.04 -10.83 -10.35
CA PRO A 241 -9.40 -10.64 -10.85
C PRO A 241 -9.86 -9.17 -10.75
N LEU A 242 -9.53 -8.45 -9.67
CA LEU A 242 -9.83 -7.00 -9.59
C LEU A 242 -9.15 -6.21 -10.70
N HIS A 243 -7.88 -6.49 -11.01
CA HIS A 243 -7.19 -5.83 -12.11
C HIS A 243 -7.84 -6.13 -13.48
N ALA A 244 -8.23 -7.39 -13.72
CA ALA A 244 -8.92 -7.80 -14.94
C ALA A 244 -10.30 -7.14 -15.09
N LEU A 245 -10.97 -6.88 -13.96
CA LEU A 245 -12.27 -6.23 -13.89
C LEU A 245 -12.20 -4.70 -13.73
N ARG A 246 -11.01 -4.09 -13.68
CA ARG A 246 -10.82 -2.70 -13.22
C ARG A 246 -11.78 -1.70 -13.85
N ASP A 247 -12.03 -1.78 -15.16
CA ASP A 247 -12.86 -0.82 -15.89
C ASP A 247 -14.37 -0.96 -15.56
N ARG A 248 -14.75 -2.05 -14.87
CA ARG A 248 -16.11 -2.35 -14.42
C ARG A 248 -16.30 -2.22 -12.90
N VAL A 249 -15.21 -2.09 -12.13
CA VAL A 249 -15.26 -2.11 -10.65
C VAL A 249 -15.27 -0.70 -10.09
N GLU A 250 -16.28 -0.41 -9.29
CA GLU A 250 -16.33 0.70 -8.35
C GLU A 250 -16.22 0.16 -6.92
N VAL A 251 -15.38 0.78 -6.10
CA VAL A 251 -15.25 0.46 -4.67
C VAL A 251 -15.69 1.66 -3.85
N ARG A 252 -16.53 1.42 -2.85
CA ARG A 252 -17.00 2.44 -1.90
C ARG A 252 -16.41 2.16 -0.52
N LEU A 253 -15.55 3.06 -0.07
CA LEU A 253 -14.79 2.99 1.17
C LEU A 253 -15.49 3.77 2.28
N HIS A 254 -15.44 3.26 3.51
CA HIS A 254 -15.87 3.95 4.72
C HIS A 254 -15.08 3.45 5.93
N GLY A 255 -15.03 4.26 6.99
CA GLY A 255 -14.26 3.93 8.19
C GLY A 255 -12.82 3.50 7.90
N ALA A 256 -12.36 2.42 8.53
CA ALA A 256 -10.97 1.97 8.38
C ALA A 256 -10.73 1.20 7.06
N CYS A 257 -9.72 1.63 6.30
CA CYS A 257 -9.21 0.99 5.08
C CYS A 257 -7.71 0.74 5.25
N VAL A 258 -7.33 -0.43 5.76
CA VAL A 258 -5.96 -0.72 6.21
C VAL A 258 -5.37 -1.87 5.38
N GLY A 259 -4.10 -1.78 4.98
CA GLY A 259 -3.42 -2.86 4.24
C GLY A 259 -4.24 -3.34 3.04
N ALA A 260 -4.52 -4.65 2.97
CA ALA A 260 -5.41 -5.25 1.97
C ALA A 260 -6.72 -4.47 1.71
N GLY A 261 -7.25 -3.77 2.73
CA GLY A 261 -8.44 -2.93 2.65
C GLY A 261 -8.30 -1.63 1.86
N ILE A 262 -7.09 -1.23 1.45
CA ILE A 262 -6.85 -0.18 0.44
C ILE A 262 -6.02 -0.70 -0.75
N GLU A 263 -5.18 -1.71 -0.54
CA GLU A 263 -4.39 -2.33 -1.61
C GLU A 263 -5.26 -2.93 -2.71
N LEU A 264 -6.34 -3.64 -2.34
CA LEU A 264 -7.27 -4.22 -3.29
C LEU A 264 -8.14 -3.15 -3.98
N PRO A 265 -8.78 -2.21 -3.26
CA PRO A 265 -9.52 -1.12 -3.88
C PRO A 265 -8.73 -0.31 -4.90
N ALA A 266 -7.43 -0.12 -4.68
CA ALA A 266 -6.60 0.66 -5.60
C ALA A 266 -6.50 0.04 -7.02
N PHE A 267 -6.88 -1.22 -7.23
CA PHE A 267 -7.00 -1.81 -8.57
C PHE A 267 -8.27 -1.40 -9.33
N ALA A 268 -9.31 -0.95 -8.62
CA ALA A 268 -10.58 -0.58 -9.23
C ALA A 268 -10.44 0.61 -10.17
N GLY A 269 -11.36 0.72 -11.14
CA GLY A 269 -11.43 1.87 -12.04
C GLY A 269 -11.94 3.12 -11.34
N ARG A 270 -12.78 2.96 -10.32
CA ARG A 270 -13.29 4.05 -9.49
C ARG A 270 -13.26 3.69 -7.99
N VAL A 271 -12.71 4.58 -7.18
CA VAL A 271 -12.65 4.48 -5.71
C VAL A 271 -13.33 5.71 -5.12
N VAL A 272 -14.44 5.50 -4.44
CA VAL A 272 -15.19 6.54 -3.74
C VAL A 272 -15.02 6.30 -2.25
N ALA A 273 -14.92 7.37 -1.45
CA ALA A 273 -14.77 7.25 -0.01
C ALA A 273 -15.75 8.14 0.76
N ALA A 274 -16.23 7.65 1.90
CA ALA A 274 -16.94 8.46 2.86
C ALA A 274 -15.98 9.43 3.58
N PRO A 275 -16.46 10.55 4.15
CA PRO A 275 -15.59 11.55 4.77
C PRO A 275 -14.87 11.05 6.04
N ASP A 276 -15.39 9.99 6.67
CA ASP A 276 -14.81 9.34 7.85
C ASP A 276 -13.73 8.29 7.48
N THR A 277 -13.48 8.08 6.19
CA THR A 277 -12.52 7.08 5.72
C THR A 277 -11.11 7.42 6.20
N THR A 278 -10.42 6.41 6.76
CA THR A 278 -9.02 6.50 7.15
C THR A 278 -8.21 5.41 6.46
N ILE A 279 -7.14 5.79 5.76
CA ILE A 279 -6.30 4.89 4.97
C ILE A 279 -4.97 4.65 5.69
N ARG A 280 -4.46 3.41 5.70
CA ARG A 280 -3.16 3.10 6.34
C ARG A 280 -2.48 1.86 5.75
N LEU A 281 -1.15 1.88 5.67
CA LEU A 281 -0.31 0.73 5.31
C LEU A 281 0.70 0.42 6.46
N PRO A 282 0.34 -0.44 7.44
CA PRO A 282 1.15 -0.66 8.64
C PRO A 282 2.21 -1.78 8.52
N GLU A 283 2.34 -2.44 7.37
CA GLU A 283 3.05 -3.72 7.20
C GLU A 283 4.55 -3.63 7.53
N VAL A 284 5.19 -2.49 7.26
CA VAL A 284 6.63 -2.31 7.54
C VAL A 284 6.95 -2.45 9.02
N ALA A 285 6.08 -1.95 9.90
CA ALA A 285 6.25 -2.13 11.35
C ALA A 285 6.11 -3.60 11.80
N MET A 286 5.59 -4.48 10.93
CA MET A 286 5.52 -5.93 11.15
C MET A 286 6.73 -6.65 10.55
N GLY A 287 7.71 -5.96 9.98
CA GLY A 287 8.79 -6.59 9.23
C GLY A 287 8.37 -7.13 7.86
N LEU A 288 7.28 -6.58 7.29
CA LEU A 288 6.70 -6.98 6.01
C LEU A 288 6.54 -5.77 5.09
N ILE A 289 6.01 -5.99 3.88
CA ILE A 289 5.60 -4.91 2.96
C ILE A 289 4.11 -5.08 2.63
N PRO A 290 3.43 -4.07 2.08
CA PRO A 290 2.13 -4.29 1.43
C PRO A 290 2.25 -5.48 0.46
N GLY A 291 1.25 -6.37 0.42
CA GLY A 291 1.41 -7.57 -0.39
C GLY A 291 0.13 -8.24 -0.87
N ALA A 292 -1.02 -7.62 -0.69
CA ALA A 292 -2.26 -7.96 -1.38
C ALA A 292 -2.34 -7.25 -2.75
N GLY A 293 -1.19 -6.86 -3.33
CA GLY A 293 -1.05 -6.02 -4.50
C GLY A 293 -0.74 -4.55 -4.22
N GLY A 294 -0.51 -4.16 -2.97
CA GLY A 294 -0.32 -2.76 -2.56
C GLY A 294 0.88 -2.05 -3.18
N THR A 295 1.99 -2.76 -3.41
CA THR A 295 3.16 -2.21 -4.11
C THR A 295 2.98 -2.21 -5.64
N VAL A 296 1.81 -2.64 -6.11
CA VAL A 296 1.43 -2.67 -7.52
C VAL A 296 0.33 -1.65 -7.80
N SER A 297 -0.79 -1.71 -7.09
CA SER A 297 -1.97 -0.88 -7.34
C SER A 297 -1.79 0.57 -6.88
N ILE A 298 -1.34 0.77 -5.64
CA ILE A 298 -1.17 2.10 -5.03
C ILE A 298 -0.17 2.97 -5.80
N PRO A 299 1.05 2.50 -6.16
CA PRO A 299 1.99 3.35 -6.90
C PRO A 299 1.54 3.67 -8.32
N ARG A 300 0.59 2.92 -8.90
CA ARG A 300 -0.05 3.27 -10.19
C ARG A 300 -1.07 4.40 -10.05
N ARG A 301 -1.59 4.65 -8.83
CA ARG A 301 -2.47 5.78 -8.52
C ARG A 301 -1.67 7.01 -8.07
N ILE A 302 -0.78 6.86 -7.09
CA ILE A 302 -0.14 8.00 -6.41
C ILE A 302 1.37 8.11 -6.64
N GLY A 303 1.96 7.24 -7.47
CA GLY A 303 3.39 7.17 -7.69
C GLY A 303 4.15 6.46 -6.56
N ARG A 304 5.37 5.99 -6.87
CA ARG A 304 6.20 5.23 -5.92
C ARG A 304 6.60 6.03 -4.69
N HIS A 305 6.77 7.35 -4.83
CA HIS A 305 7.29 8.22 -3.77
C HIS A 305 6.29 8.41 -2.62
N ARG A 306 5.03 8.73 -2.95
CA ARG A 306 3.95 8.82 -1.97
C ARG A 306 3.60 7.44 -1.39
N THR A 307 3.65 6.39 -2.22
CA THR A 307 3.48 5.00 -1.75
C THR A 307 4.52 4.61 -0.70
N LEU A 308 5.81 4.90 -0.96
CA LEU A 308 6.88 4.61 -0.01
C LEU A 308 6.66 5.36 1.30
N HIS A 309 6.35 6.65 1.24
CA HIS A 309 6.06 7.44 2.44
C HIS A 309 4.90 6.84 3.25
N LEU A 310 3.78 6.50 2.59
CA LEU A 310 2.60 5.93 3.23
C LEU A 310 2.91 4.60 3.93
N ALA A 311 3.58 3.68 3.23
CA ALA A 311 3.89 2.35 3.74
C ALA A 311 5.01 2.34 4.78
N LEU A 312 6.04 3.18 4.60
CA LEU A 312 7.19 3.21 5.49
C LEU A 312 6.86 3.89 6.83
N THR A 313 6.11 5.00 6.81
CA THR A 313 5.69 5.65 8.07
C THR A 313 4.56 4.91 8.75
N GLY A 314 3.69 4.24 7.97
CA GLY A 314 2.48 3.62 8.47
C GLY A 314 1.54 4.61 9.17
N THR A 315 1.66 5.91 8.90
CA THR A 315 0.79 6.95 9.45
C THR A 315 -0.57 6.92 8.75
N PRO A 316 -1.69 7.15 9.47
CA PRO A 316 -2.99 7.29 8.83
C PRO A 316 -3.00 8.44 7.81
N LEU A 317 -3.45 8.16 6.60
CA LEU A 317 -3.68 9.12 5.52
C LEU A 317 -5.15 9.59 5.57
N PRO A 318 -5.40 10.89 5.84
CA PRO A 318 -6.74 11.45 5.78
C PRO A 318 -7.33 11.34 4.37
N VAL A 319 -8.64 11.12 4.26
CA VAL A 319 -9.32 10.96 2.96
C VAL A 319 -9.16 12.17 2.04
N ALA A 320 -9.11 13.39 2.58
CA ALA A 320 -8.87 14.61 1.81
C ALA A 320 -7.51 14.54 1.06
N THR A 321 -6.45 14.18 1.77
CA THR A 321 -5.12 14.00 1.18
C THR A 321 -5.09 12.81 0.22
N ALA A 322 -5.78 11.71 0.53
CA ALA A 322 -5.92 10.58 -0.40
C ALA A 322 -6.60 10.98 -1.71
N ARG A 323 -7.60 11.87 -1.65
CA ARG A 323 -8.29 12.44 -2.81
C ARG A 323 -7.40 13.38 -3.62
N GLU A 324 -6.65 14.25 -2.95
CA GLU A 324 -5.64 15.13 -3.58
C GLU A 324 -4.55 14.33 -4.28
N TRP A 325 -4.14 13.19 -3.70
CA TRP A 325 -3.12 12.34 -4.29
C TRP A 325 -3.62 11.49 -5.46
N GLY A 326 -4.95 11.32 -5.61
CA GLY A 326 -5.57 10.43 -6.60
C GLY A 326 -5.65 8.97 -6.16
N LEU A 327 -5.42 8.67 -4.88
CA LEU A 327 -5.68 7.34 -4.33
C LEU A 327 -7.19 7.05 -4.26
N VAL A 328 -7.96 8.10 -3.97
CA VAL A 328 -9.43 8.14 -3.99
C VAL A 328 -9.86 9.09 -5.11
N ASP A 329 -10.89 8.71 -5.86
CA ASP A 329 -11.41 9.47 -7.01
C ASP A 329 -12.51 10.46 -6.60
N GLU A 330 -13.22 10.18 -5.51
CA GLU A 330 -14.31 11.02 -4.99
C GLU A 330 -14.53 10.84 -3.49
N VAL A 331 -14.92 11.92 -2.82
CA VAL A 331 -15.41 11.87 -1.43
C VAL A 331 -16.89 12.24 -1.44
N SER A 332 -17.76 11.32 -1.02
CA SER A 332 -19.23 11.46 -1.07
C SER A 332 -19.88 11.11 0.27
N GLY A 333 -21.18 11.40 0.44
CA GLY A 333 -21.89 11.19 1.71
C GLY A 333 -21.97 9.71 2.10
N VAL A 334 -22.03 9.41 3.41
CA VAL A 334 -22.05 8.02 3.94
C VAL A 334 -23.22 7.21 3.36
N ASP A 335 -24.39 7.82 3.20
CA ASP A 335 -25.59 7.16 2.67
C ASP A 335 -25.38 6.74 1.20
N GLU A 336 -24.75 7.61 0.39
CA GLU A 336 -24.38 7.33 -0.99
C GLU A 336 -23.28 6.24 -1.08
N VAL A 337 -22.42 6.13 -0.07
CA VAL A 337 -21.34 5.11 -0.01
C VAL A 337 -21.89 3.72 0.33
N SER A 338 -22.94 3.64 1.15
CA SER A 338 -23.53 2.37 1.61
C SER A 338 -24.30 1.60 0.53
N GLY A 339 -24.62 2.23 -0.61
CA GLY A 339 -25.40 1.62 -1.70
C GLY A 339 -26.87 1.36 -1.34
N VAL A 340 -27.35 1.92 -0.22
CA VAL A 340 -28.77 1.93 0.13
C VAL A 340 -29.41 3.09 -0.63
N ASP A 341 -29.91 2.80 -1.83
CA ASP A 341 -30.96 3.65 -2.40
C ASP A 341 -32.18 3.45 -1.49
N GLU A 342 -32.59 4.49 -0.74
CA GLU A 342 -33.92 4.51 -0.14
C GLU A 342 -34.94 4.41 -1.28
N VAL A 343 -35.45 3.20 -1.50
CA VAL A 343 -36.58 2.98 -2.40
C VAL A 343 -37.76 3.77 -1.83
N SER A 344 -38.08 4.89 -2.47
CA SER A 344 -39.37 5.58 -2.34
C SER A 344 -40.45 4.87 -3.13
#